data_AF-A0A2V8XK82-F1
#
_entry.id   AF-A0A2V8XK82-F1
#
_cell.length_a   1.000
_cell.length_b   1.000
_cell.length_c   1.000
_cell.angle_alpha   90.00
_cell.angle_beta   90.00
_cell.angle_gamma   90.00
#
_symmetry.space_group_name_H-M   'P 1'
#
loop_
_entity.id
_entity.type
_entity.pdbx_description
1 polymer ?
#
loop_
_entity_poly.entity_id
_entity_poly.type
_entity_poly.pdbx_seq_one_letter_code
_entity_poly.pdbx_strand_id
1 'polypeptide(L)'
;MPARSAAPPHAPRQAQGSRLSENARVRAALDWFTPNISWINDQQARITEIPAPPFQEAQRAGAVKELLADSGLATQIDKTGNVIGELRGVNEKEIVVVAAHLDTV
;
A
#
# COMPACT_ATOMS: atom_id res chain seq x y z
N MET A 1 -24.48 -10.32 -8.06
CA MET A 1 -23.53 -9.42 -7.36
C MET A 1 -23.96 -9.34 -5.90
N PRO A 2 -23.23 -9.88 -4.90
CA PRO A 2 -23.70 -9.80 -3.52
C PRO A 2 -23.47 -8.39 -2.97
N ALA A 3 -24.54 -7.77 -2.49
CA ALA A 3 -24.52 -6.46 -1.85
C ALA A 3 -23.65 -6.50 -0.58
N ARG A 4 -22.75 -5.52 -0.40
CA ARG A 4 -21.91 -5.41 0.79
C ARG A 4 -22.46 -4.33 1.71
N SER A 5 -22.72 -4.73 2.94
CA SER A 5 -23.38 -3.96 4.01
C SER A 5 -22.70 -2.62 4.30
N ALA A 6 -23.51 -1.57 4.48
CA ALA A 6 -23.08 -0.25 4.92
C ALA A 6 -23.04 -0.17 6.45
N ALA A 7 -21.97 0.39 7.02
CA ALA A 7 -21.82 0.58 8.47
C ALA A 7 -22.01 2.06 8.87
N PRO A 8 -22.48 2.36 10.10
CA PRO A 8 -22.71 3.73 10.62
C PRO A 8 -21.41 4.45 11.09
N PRO A 9 -21.45 5.78 11.33
CA PRO A 9 -20.26 6.64 11.52
C PRO A 9 -19.49 6.42 12.85
N HIS A 10 -18.21 6.81 12.85
CA HIS A 10 -17.15 6.37 13.79
C HIS A 10 -17.25 6.87 15.25
N ALA A 11 -17.40 5.91 16.16
CA ALA A 11 -16.85 5.97 17.53
C ALA A 11 -15.33 5.69 17.50
N PRO A 12 -14.54 6.07 18.53
CA PRO A 12 -13.11 5.76 18.58
C PRO A 12 -12.90 4.26 18.43
N ARG A 13 -12.19 3.84 17.37
CA ARG A 13 -11.80 2.43 17.16
C ARG A 13 -10.81 2.05 18.27
N GLN A 14 -11.32 1.54 19.40
CA GLN A 14 -10.49 0.73 20.28
C GLN A 14 -9.96 -0.44 19.46
N ALA A 15 -8.63 -0.58 19.41
CA ALA A 15 -7.94 -1.62 18.66
C ALA A 15 -8.33 -3.00 19.21
N GLN A 16 -9.36 -3.60 18.62
CA GLN A 16 -9.69 -5.01 18.82
C GLN A 16 -8.78 -5.86 17.94
N GLY A 17 -7.46 -5.84 18.23
CA GLY A 17 -6.45 -6.57 17.45
C GLY A 17 -6.74 -8.08 17.38
N SER A 18 -7.36 -8.65 18.42
CA SER A 18 -7.75 -10.07 18.48
C SER A 18 -8.82 -10.47 17.47
N ARG A 19 -9.66 -9.54 16.98
CA ARG A 19 -10.73 -9.85 16.00
C ARG A 19 -10.27 -9.80 14.55
N LEU A 20 -9.12 -9.18 14.26
CA LEU A 20 -8.65 -9.03 12.88
C LEU A 20 -8.12 -10.34 12.31
N SER A 21 -7.40 -11.13 13.12
CA SER A 21 -6.90 -12.46 12.72
C SER A 21 -8.02 -13.48 12.47
N GLU A 22 -9.19 -13.31 13.11
CA GLU A 22 -10.35 -14.16 12.88
C GLU A 22 -11.01 -13.89 11.51
N ASN A 23 -10.82 -12.70 10.95
CA ASN A 23 -11.41 -12.29 9.68
C ASN A 23 -10.79 -13.07 8.50
N ALA A 24 -11.63 -13.82 7.77
CA ALA A 24 -11.19 -14.64 6.65
C ALA A 24 -10.49 -13.84 5.53
N ARG A 25 -10.86 -12.57 5.31
CA ARG A 25 -10.19 -11.71 4.31
C ARG A 25 -8.80 -11.29 4.75
N VAL A 26 -8.60 -11.04 6.05
CA VAL A 26 -7.28 -10.73 6.61
C VAL A 26 -6.38 -11.95 6.50
N ARG A 27 -6.89 -13.14 6.87
CA ARG A 27 -6.15 -14.40 6.68
C ARG A 27 -5.76 -14.63 5.23
N ALA A 28 -6.70 -14.50 4.29
CA ALA A 28 -6.39 -14.63 2.86
C ALA A 28 -5.31 -13.63 2.38
N ALA A 29 -5.33 -12.39 2.88
CA ALA A 29 -4.29 -11.40 2.56
C ALA A 29 -2.92 -11.78 3.17
N LEU A 30 -2.90 -12.34 4.38
CA LEU A 30 -1.66 -12.83 5.00
C LEU A 30 -1.11 -14.07 4.29
N ASP A 31 -1.99 -15.01 3.93
CA ASP A 31 -1.66 -16.25 3.21
C ASP A 31 -1.08 -15.97 1.81
N TRP A 32 -1.38 -14.80 1.23
CA TRP A 32 -0.82 -14.38 -0.05
C TRP A 32 0.71 -14.16 0.02
N PHE A 33 1.27 -13.74 1.16
CA PHE A 33 2.69 -13.41 1.24
C PHE A 33 3.61 -14.63 1.04
N THR A 34 3.27 -15.78 1.64
CA THR A 34 4.11 -16.98 1.61
C THR A 34 4.47 -17.44 0.18
N PRO A 35 3.51 -17.69 -0.73
CA PRO A 35 3.84 -18.08 -2.09
C PRO A 35 4.46 -16.96 -2.94
N ASN A 36 4.34 -15.69 -2.54
CA ASN A 36 4.84 -14.53 -3.30
C ASN A 36 6.16 -13.97 -2.77
N ILE A 37 6.77 -14.58 -1.75
CA ILE A 37 7.96 -14.04 -1.08
C ILE A 37 9.15 -13.82 -2.03
N SER A 38 9.34 -14.68 -3.02
CA SER A 38 10.40 -14.50 -4.04
C SER A 38 10.18 -13.21 -4.82
N TRP A 39 8.98 -13.00 -5.33
CA TRP A 39 8.64 -11.80 -6.08
C TRP A 39 8.78 -10.54 -5.22
N ILE A 40 8.37 -10.60 -3.96
CA ILE A 40 8.53 -9.49 -3.00
C ILE A 40 10.00 -9.12 -2.84
N ASN A 41 10.87 -10.13 -2.63
CA ASN A 41 12.30 -9.92 -2.50
C ASN A 41 12.91 -9.35 -3.79
N ASP A 42 12.48 -9.84 -4.95
CA ASP A 42 12.94 -9.34 -6.25
C ASP A 42 12.54 -7.87 -6.47
N GLN A 43 11.31 -7.48 -6.09
CA GLN A 43 10.89 -6.08 -6.15
C GLN A 43 11.66 -5.22 -5.16
N GLN A 44 11.89 -5.71 -3.93
CA GLN A 44 12.67 -4.97 -2.93
C GLN A 44 14.10 -4.73 -3.43
N ALA A 45 14.77 -5.78 -3.95
CA ALA A 45 16.10 -5.66 -4.54
C ALA A 45 16.10 -4.62 -5.67
N ARG A 46 15.20 -4.77 -6.67
CA ARG A 46 15.08 -3.85 -7.81
C ARG A 46 14.89 -2.40 -7.39
N ILE A 47 14.05 -2.13 -6.40
CA ILE A 47 13.81 -0.75 -5.92
C ILE A 47 15.08 -0.21 -5.22
N THR A 48 15.73 -1.02 -4.39
CA THR A 48 16.91 -0.59 -3.63
C THR A 48 18.18 -0.44 -4.48
N GLU A 49 18.27 -1.10 -5.63
CA GLU A 49 19.37 -0.93 -6.59
C GLU A 49 19.37 0.44 -7.27
N ILE A 50 18.23 1.14 -7.30
CA ILE A 50 18.15 2.50 -7.86
C ILE A 50 18.66 3.47 -6.80
N PRO A 51 19.78 4.20 -7.00
CA PRO A 51 20.26 5.16 -6.00
C PRO A 51 19.20 6.25 -5.74
N ALA A 52 18.95 6.56 -4.47
CA ALA A 52 18.07 7.65 -4.07
C ALA A 52 18.64 8.40 -2.86
N PRO A 53 19.75 9.15 -3.01
CA PRO A 53 20.19 10.08 -1.99
C PRO A 53 19.07 11.08 -1.65
N PRO A 54 19.10 11.71 -0.46
CA PRO A 54 18.12 12.74 -0.12
C PRO A 54 18.02 13.81 -1.21
N PHE A 55 16.78 14.10 -1.62
CA PHE A 55 16.39 15.04 -2.70
C PHE A 55 16.76 14.59 -4.13
N GLN A 56 17.15 13.33 -4.32
CA GLN A 56 17.47 12.74 -5.64
C GLN A 56 16.67 11.45 -5.90
N GLU A 57 15.45 11.36 -5.40
CA GLU A 57 14.63 10.15 -5.40
C GLU A 57 13.85 9.93 -6.71
N ALA A 58 13.92 10.86 -7.67
CA ALA A 58 13.03 10.91 -8.83
C ALA A 58 13.01 9.60 -9.67
N GLN A 59 14.18 8.98 -9.86
CA GLN A 59 14.25 7.71 -10.61
C GLN A 59 13.56 6.57 -9.85
N ARG A 60 13.80 6.46 -8.54
CA ARG A 60 13.16 5.45 -7.68
C ARG A 60 11.67 5.69 -7.55
N ALA A 61 11.24 6.95 -7.46
CA ALA A 61 9.83 7.34 -7.48
C ALA A 61 9.12 6.85 -8.75
N GLY A 62 9.76 6.96 -9.92
CA GLY A 62 9.25 6.42 -11.18
C GLY A 62 9.02 4.91 -11.12
N ALA A 63 10.01 4.15 -10.65
CA ALA A 63 9.90 2.69 -10.52
C ALA A 63 8.82 2.26 -9.52
N VAL A 64 8.69 2.96 -8.39
CA VAL A 64 7.62 2.70 -7.40
C VAL A 64 6.24 3.02 -7.98
N LYS A 65 6.12 4.11 -8.75
CA LYS A 65 4.84 4.46 -9.43
C LYS A 65 4.40 3.34 -10.39
N GLU A 66 5.32 2.81 -11.19
CA GLU A 66 5.05 1.69 -12.09
C GLU A 66 4.61 0.45 -11.30
N LEU A 67 5.33 0.07 -10.24
CA LEU A 67 4.98 -1.09 -9.41
C LEU A 67 3.58 -0.98 -8.77
N LEU A 68 3.23 0.20 -8.27
CA LEU A 68 1.90 0.45 -7.69
C LEU A 68 0.81 0.40 -8.78
N ALA A 69 1.08 0.89 -9.99
CA ALA A 69 0.14 0.84 -11.11
C ALA A 69 -0.08 -0.60 -11.59
N ASP A 70 1.00 -1.39 -11.71
CA ASP A 70 0.95 -2.81 -12.08
C ASP A 70 0.20 -3.66 -11.02
N SER A 71 0.21 -3.19 -9.76
CA SER A 71 -0.57 -3.78 -8.67
C SER A 71 -2.05 -3.37 -8.69
N GLY A 72 -2.47 -2.60 -9.70
CA GLY A 72 -3.87 -2.19 -9.92
C GLY A 72 -4.29 -0.94 -9.17
N LEU A 73 -3.36 -0.13 -8.66
CA LEU A 73 -3.67 1.14 -8.00
C LEU A 73 -3.73 2.29 -8.99
N ALA A 74 -4.58 3.29 -8.72
CA ALA A 74 -4.48 4.58 -9.37
C ALA A 74 -3.28 5.33 -8.82
N THR A 75 -2.33 5.75 -9.67
CA THR A 75 -1.07 6.34 -9.22
C THR A 75 -0.82 7.74 -9.77
N GLN A 76 -0.17 8.56 -8.95
CA GLN A 76 0.31 9.88 -9.32
C GLN A 76 1.62 10.21 -8.60
N ILE A 77 2.36 11.17 -9.15
CA ILE A 77 3.48 11.81 -8.46
C ILE A 77 3.08 13.26 -8.22
N ASP A 78 3.17 13.73 -6.98
CA ASP A 78 2.85 15.12 -6.64
C ASP A 78 4.00 16.09 -7.00
N LYS A 79 3.78 17.38 -6.74
CA LYS A 79 4.77 18.43 -7.06
C LYS A 79 6.07 18.33 -6.27
N THR A 80 6.06 17.62 -5.14
CA THR A 80 7.21 17.42 -4.26
C THR A 80 7.95 16.12 -4.55
N GLY A 81 7.42 15.26 -5.42
CA GLY A 81 8.03 13.99 -5.80
C GLY A 81 7.49 12.78 -5.02
N ASN A 82 6.45 12.93 -4.20
CA ASN A 82 5.85 11.78 -3.52
C ASN A 82 5.09 10.92 -4.52
N VAL A 83 5.26 9.61 -4.42
CA VAL A 83 4.45 8.64 -5.15
C VAL A 83 3.21 8.30 -4.32
N ILE A 84 2.03 8.54 -4.89
CA ILE A 84 0.74 8.27 -4.24
C ILE A 84 0.03 7.20 -5.04
N GLY A 85 -0.28 6.07 -4.40
CA GLY A 85 -1.17 5.03 -4.93
C GLY A 85 -2.47 5.00 -4.13
N GLU A 86 -3.62 5.07 -4.80
CA GLU A 86 -4.94 5.01 -4.17
C GLU A 86 -5.65 3.68 -4.48
N LEU A 87 -6.02 2.96 -3.43
CA LEU A 87 -7.03 1.90 -3.50
C LEU A 87 -8.36 2.48 -3.02
N ARG A 88 -9.29 2.72 -3.94
CA ARG A 88 -10.56 3.38 -3.63
C ARG A 88 -11.41 2.50 -2.70
N GLY A 89 -11.75 3.05 -1.52
CA GLY A 89 -12.69 2.44 -0.59
C GLY A 89 -14.14 2.55 -1.04
N VAL A 90 -15.05 2.00 -0.23
CA VAL A 90 -16.51 2.10 -0.48
C VAL A 90 -17.07 3.51 -0.24
N ASN A 91 -16.34 4.35 0.49
CA ASN A 91 -16.68 5.74 0.77
C ASN A 91 -15.39 6.56 1.05
N GLU A 92 -15.52 7.88 1.12
CA GLU A 92 -14.41 8.82 1.37
C GLU A 92 -14.26 9.22 2.86
N LYS A 93 -15.01 8.58 3.78
CA LYS A 93 -15.03 8.95 5.20
C LYS A 93 -14.01 8.18 6.03
N GLU A 94 -13.57 7.02 5.53
CA GLU A 94 -12.62 6.13 6.20
C GLU A 94 -11.35 5.99 5.36
N ILE A 95 -10.33 6.79 5.68
CA ILE A 95 -9.06 6.77 4.98
C ILE A 95 -8.01 6.12 5.87
N VAL A 96 -7.25 5.17 5.30
CA VAL A 96 -6.06 4.59 5.90
C VAL A 96 -4.88 4.95 4.99
N VAL A 97 -3.84 5.54 5.57
CA VAL A 97 -2.60 5.89 4.87
C VAL A 97 -1.48 4.98 5.36
N VAL A 98 -0.78 4.34 4.43
CA VAL A 98 0.47 3.62 4.67
C VAL A 98 1.57 4.42 3.98
N ALA A 99 2.58 4.84 4.72
CA ALA A 99 3.65 5.71 4.22
C ALA A 99 5.03 5.11 4.52
N ALA A 100 5.97 5.33 3.61
CA ALA A 100 7.37 4.97 3.71
C ALA A 100 8.22 5.99 2.95
N HIS A 101 9.49 6.10 3.31
CA HIS A 101 10.46 6.99 2.68
C HIS A 101 11.13 6.33 1.48
N LEU A 102 11.42 7.13 0.44
CA LEU A 102 12.11 6.66 -0.78
C LEU A 102 13.63 6.83 -0.71
N ASP A 103 14.12 7.76 0.10
CA ASP A 103 15.53 8.08 0.22
C ASP A 103 16.33 7.00 0.95
N THR A 104 17.64 7.00 0.71
CA THR A 104 18.64 6.12 1.33
C THR A 104 19.81 6.93 1.87
N VAL A 105 20.46 6.38 2.91
CA VAL A 105 21.65 6.94 3.56
C VAL A 105 22.94 6.60 2.84
#